data_AF-A0A095B3X0-F1
#
_entry.id   AF-A0A095B3X0-F1
#
_cell.length_a   1.000
_cell.length_b   1.000
_cell.length_c   1.000
_cell.angle_alpha   90.00
_cell.angle_beta   90.00
_cell.angle_gamma   90.00
#
_symmetry.space_group_name_H-M   'P 1'
#
loop_
_entity.id
_entity.type
_entity.pdbx_description
1 polymer ?
#
loop_
_entity_poly.entity_id
_entity_poly.type
_entity_poly.pdbx_seq_one_letter_code
_entity_poly.pdbx_strand_id
1 'polypeptide(L)'
;FLHHRNPNFWARDLREDNYEILCPDGRRAEVHDWITCNLGKISSNVVVTANYKSENERTNMWRLLQYGQEYYSSDSDPVFQMFNSEFGQKDLIFNDDTESLSLIPWE
;
A
#
# COMPACT_ATOMS: atom_id res chain seq x y z
N PHE A 1 8.74 19.08 17.32
CA PHE A 1 8.42 18.12 16.25
C PHE A 1 9.24 18.45 15.01
N LEU A 2 10.55 18.23 15.04
CA LEU A 2 11.47 18.44 13.91
C LEU A 2 11.84 17.06 13.38
N HIS A 3 11.19 16.60 12.32
CA HIS A 3 11.47 15.31 11.72
C HIS A 3 12.46 15.49 10.56
N HIS A 4 13.75 15.55 10.87
CA HIS A 4 14.81 15.43 9.86
C HIS A 4 14.88 13.98 9.38
N ARG A 5 13.91 13.57 8.53
CA ARG A 5 13.82 12.20 7.99
C ARG A 5 14.89 11.91 6.92
N ASN A 6 15.48 12.94 6.31
CA ASN A 6 16.47 12.83 5.23
C ASN A 6 17.81 13.47 5.63
N PRO A 7 18.92 12.70 5.76
CA PRO A 7 20.22 13.21 6.22
C PRO A 7 21.02 13.99 5.14
N ASN A 8 20.55 13.98 3.89
CA ASN A 8 21.22 14.64 2.77
C ASN A 8 21.26 16.16 2.96
N PHE A 9 22.41 16.77 2.66
CA PHE A 9 22.68 18.18 2.99
C PHE A 9 21.64 19.16 2.45
N TRP A 10 21.10 18.93 1.26
CA TRP A 10 20.11 19.79 0.61
C TRP A 10 18.75 19.79 1.32
N ALA A 11 18.45 18.75 2.12
CA ALA A 11 17.16 18.57 2.79
C ALA A 11 17.19 18.90 4.29
N ARG A 12 18.37 19.21 4.85
CA ARG A 12 18.56 19.29 6.32
C ARG A 12 17.71 20.35 6.98
N ASP A 13 17.60 21.53 6.39
CA ASP A 13 16.90 22.67 7.01
C ASP A 13 15.49 22.88 6.44
N LEU A 14 14.95 21.89 5.74
CA LEU A 14 13.60 21.91 5.21
C LEU A 14 12.60 21.47 6.28
N ARG A 15 11.56 22.28 6.47
CA ARG A 15 10.42 21.97 7.33
C ARG A 15 9.19 21.76 6.48
N GLU A 16 8.28 20.89 6.92
CA GLU A 16 7.01 20.63 6.24
C GLU A 16 6.20 21.93 6.05
N ASP A 17 6.18 22.79 7.06
CA ASP A 17 5.53 24.12 7.06
C ASP A 17 6.09 25.10 6.00
N ASN A 18 7.23 24.79 5.37
CA ASN A 18 7.79 25.61 4.29
C ASN A 18 7.13 25.30 2.92
N TYR A 19 6.26 24.28 2.87
CA TYR A 19 5.63 23.79 1.65
C TYR A 19 4.11 23.85 1.75
N GLU A 20 3.47 23.94 0.60
CA GLU A 20 2.03 23.88 0.44
C GLU A 20 1.70 22.95 -0.72
N ILE A 21 0.51 22.36 -0.70
CA ILE A 21 -0.02 21.51 -1.77
C ILE A 21 -1.04 22.30 -2.59
N LEU A 22 -1.13 21.96 -3.88
CA LEU A 22 -2.07 22.57 -4.80
C LEU A 22 -3.35 21.74 -4.89
N CYS A 23 -4.47 22.40 -4.68
CA CYS A 23 -5.78 21.79 -4.78
C CYS A 23 -6.30 21.86 -6.22
N PRO A 24 -7.15 20.92 -6.66
CA PRO A 24 -7.75 20.95 -8.00
C PRO A 24 -8.58 22.20 -8.30
N ASP A 25 -9.09 22.88 -7.27
CA ASP A 25 -9.85 24.13 -7.37
C ASP A 25 -8.95 25.39 -7.48
N GLY A 26 -7.63 25.21 -7.56
CA GLY A 26 -6.64 26.27 -7.69
C GLY A 26 -6.21 26.90 -6.37
N ARG A 27 -6.73 26.45 -5.22
CA ARG A 27 -6.26 26.88 -3.90
C ARG A 27 -4.93 26.23 -3.53
N ARG A 28 -4.30 26.80 -2.51
CA ARG A 28 -3.16 26.24 -1.79
C ARG A 28 -3.61 25.82 -0.39
N ALA A 29 -3.07 24.73 0.11
CA ALA A 29 -3.37 24.19 1.44
C ALA A 29 -2.09 23.69 2.12
N GLU A 30 -2.14 23.49 3.43
CA GLU A 30 -1.04 22.92 4.19
C GLU A 30 -0.81 21.44 3.81
N VAL A 31 0.42 20.95 3.91
CA VAL A 31 0.79 19.59 3.48
C VAL A 31 -0.04 18.51 4.20
N HIS A 32 -0.42 18.73 5.45
CA HIS A 32 -1.23 17.77 6.22
C HIS A 32 -2.68 17.65 5.72
N ASP A 33 -3.17 18.60 4.93
CA ASP A 33 -4.55 18.62 4.40
C ASP A 33 -4.73 17.77 3.14
N TRP A 34 -3.73 16.95 2.80
CA TRP A 34 -3.70 16.10 1.61
C TRP A 34 -4.95 15.21 1.45
N ILE A 35 -5.65 14.84 2.53
CA ILE A 35 -6.89 14.05 2.46
C ILE A 35 -8.01 14.83 1.74
N THR A 36 -8.12 16.14 1.99
CA THR A 36 -9.16 17.01 1.40
C THR A 36 -8.67 17.80 0.20
N CYS A 37 -7.36 17.97 0.04
CA CYS A 37 -6.72 18.67 -1.06
C CYS A 37 -5.66 17.76 -1.70
N ASN A 38 -6.05 17.01 -2.73
CA ASN A 38 -5.15 16.18 -3.54
C ASN A 38 -5.59 16.18 -5.01
N LEU A 39 -4.69 15.76 -5.90
CA LEU A 39 -4.99 15.61 -7.33
C LEU A 39 -5.81 14.35 -7.64
N GLY A 40 -5.88 13.42 -6.69
CA GLY A 40 -6.57 12.15 -6.83
C GLY A 40 -6.05 11.13 -5.83
N LYS A 41 -6.86 10.10 -5.60
CA LYS A 41 -6.50 8.93 -4.79
C LYS A 41 -6.00 7.82 -5.70
N ILE A 42 -4.81 7.28 -5.41
CA ILE A 42 -4.31 6.06 -6.04
C ILE A 42 -4.95 4.87 -5.31
N SER A 43 -5.55 3.96 -6.07
CA SER A 43 -6.10 2.71 -5.52
C SER A 43 -4.98 1.72 -5.18
N SER A 44 -5.17 0.93 -4.12
CA SER A 44 -4.30 -0.21 -3.83
C SER A 44 -4.30 -1.23 -4.97
N ASN A 45 -3.26 -2.06 -5.02
CA ASN A 45 -3.17 -3.17 -5.97
C ASN A 45 -4.31 -4.18 -5.75
N VAL A 46 -4.76 -4.82 -6.84
CA VAL A 46 -5.88 -5.77 -6.81
C VAL A 46 -5.47 -7.08 -7.47
N VAL A 47 -5.77 -8.20 -6.80
CA VAL A 47 -5.65 -9.54 -7.39
C VAL A 47 -6.87 -9.79 -8.27
N VAL A 48 -6.64 -10.02 -9.56
CA VAL A 48 -7.69 -10.23 -10.56
C VAL A 48 -7.73 -11.68 -11.02
N THR A 49 -8.93 -12.16 -11.37
CA THR A 49 -9.15 -13.49 -11.95
C THR A 49 -10.06 -13.39 -13.16
N ALA A 50 -10.18 -14.49 -13.92
CA ALA A 50 -10.95 -14.50 -15.16
C ALA A 50 -12.45 -14.28 -14.91
N ASN A 51 -13.10 -13.54 -15.81
CA ASN A 51 -14.50 -13.16 -15.68
C ASN A 51 -15.48 -14.34 -15.66
N TYR A 52 -15.18 -15.44 -16.36
CA TYR A 52 -16.02 -16.64 -16.44
C TYR A 52 -15.99 -17.50 -15.16
N LYS A 53 -15.15 -17.17 -14.18
CA LYS A 53 -15.11 -17.87 -12.89
C LYS A 53 -16.39 -17.63 -12.10
N SER A 54 -17.00 -18.72 -11.66
CA SER A 54 -18.16 -18.70 -10.77
C SER A 54 -17.82 -18.04 -9.43
N GLU A 55 -18.83 -17.53 -8.73
CA GLU A 55 -18.67 -16.96 -7.39
C GLU A 55 -18.00 -17.94 -6.42
N ASN A 56 -18.35 -19.22 -6.50
CA ASN A 56 -17.74 -20.27 -5.67
C ASN A 56 -16.24 -20.45 -5.98
N GLU A 57 -15.84 -20.42 -7.26
CA GLU A 57 -14.42 -20.46 -7.64
C GLU A 57 -13.66 -19.23 -7.11
N ARG A 58 -14.23 -18.04 -7.26
CA ARG A 58 -13.62 -16.79 -6.76
C ARG A 58 -13.50 -16.80 -5.24
N THR A 59 -14.52 -17.31 -4.55
CA THR A 59 -14.52 -17.48 -3.09
C THR A 59 -13.45 -18.48 -2.65
N ASN A 60 -13.26 -19.58 -3.39
CA ASN A 60 -12.19 -20.54 -3.09
C ASN A 60 -10.79 -19.93 -3.30
N MET A 61 -10.60 -19.11 -4.33
CA MET A 61 -9.35 -18.36 -4.53
C MET A 61 -9.10 -17.38 -3.39
N TRP A 62 -10.13 -16.64 -2.96
CA TRP A 62 -10.04 -15.76 -1.79
C TRP A 62 -9.68 -16.54 -0.53
N ARG A 63 -10.35 -17.67 -0.24
CA ARG A 63 -10.07 -18.50 0.93
C ARG A 63 -8.63 -19.00 0.95
N LEU A 64 -8.09 -19.41 -0.20
CA LEU A 64 -6.69 -19.79 -0.32
C LEU A 64 -5.76 -18.66 0.13
N LEU A 65 -5.99 -17.44 -0.37
CA LEU A 65 -5.21 -16.26 0.03
C LEU A 65 -5.41 -15.89 1.50
N GLN A 66 -6.63 -16.03 2.02
CA GLN A 66 -6.96 -15.77 3.41
C GLN A 66 -6.21 -16.73 4.35
N TYR A 67 -6.22 -18.03 4.07
CA TYR A 67 -5.43 -18.99 4.84
C TYR A 67 -3.93 -18.73 4.70
N GLY A 68 -3.46 -18.35 3.52
CA GLY A 68 -2.07 -17.95 3.31
C GLY A 68 -1.65 -16.84 4.26
N GLN A 69 -2.47 -15.80 4.42
CA GLN A 69 -2.20 -14.71 5.36
C GLN A 69 -2.25 -15.15 6.82
N GLU A 70 -3.19 -16.03 7.19
CA GLU A 70 -3.32 -16.51 8.57
C GLU A 70 -2.04 -17.23 9.05
N TYR A 71 -1.39 -17.97 8.15
CA TYR A 71 -0.17 -18.71 8.48
C TYR A 71 1.12 -17.95 8.17
N TYR A 72 1.14 -17.07 7.16
CA TYR A 72 2.38 -16.55 6.56
C TYR A 72 2.43 -15.03 6.38
N SER A 73 1.52 -14.26 6.98
CA SER A 73 1.58 -12.79 6.92
C SER A 73 2.70 -12.17 7.76
N SER A 74 3.31 -12.94 8.68
CA SER A 74 4.37 -12.44 9.56
C SER A 74 5.71 -12.34 8.81
N ASP A 75 6.33 -11.16 8.86
CA ASP A 75 7.69 -10.91 8.33
C ASP A 75 8.80 -11.60 9.14
N SER A 76 8.43 -12.40 10.14
CA SER A 76 9.35 -13.17 10.98
C SER A 76 9.11 -14.68 10.90
N ASP A 77 8.20 -15.13 10.03
CA ASP A 77 8.02 -16.56 9.79
C ASP A 77 9.31 -17.13 9.15
N PRO A 78 9.88 -18.21 9.71
CA PRO A 78 11.14 -18.79 9.24
C PRO A 78 10.97 -19.73 8.03
N VAL A 79 9.74 -20.07 7.65
CA VAL A 79 9.44 -21.01 6.56
C VAL A 79 9.02 -20.26 5.31
N PHE A 80 8.06 -19.34 5.44
CA PHE A 80 7.55 -18.56 4.30
C PHE A 80 6.91 -17.26 4.76
N GLN A 81 7.25 -16.17 4.07
CA GLN A 81 6.71 -14.83 4.32
C GLN A 81 5.95 -14.38 3.09
N MET A 82 4.64 -14.21 3.23
CA MET A 82 3.75 -13.94 2.10
C MET A 82 3.94 -12.54 1.49
N PHE A 83 4.33 -11.57 2.31
CA PHE A 83 4.53 -10.17 1.92
C PHE A 83 5.99 -9.72 2.03
N ASN A 84 6.94 -10.66 1.94
CA ASN A 84 8.36 -10.32 1.95
C ASN A 84 9.10 -11.03 0.83
N SER A 85 9.92 -10.28 0.10
CA SER A 85 10.75 -10.79 -0.98
C SER A 85 12.17 -11.11 -0.51
N GLU A 86 12.57 -12.38 -0.60
CA GLU A 86 13.94 -12.81 -0.32
C GLU A 86 14.89 -12.63 -1.52
N PHE A 87 16.16 -12.99 -1.32
CA PHE A 87 17.20 -13.08 -2.37
C PHE A 87 17.54 -11.76 -3.07
N GLY A 88 17.34 -10.63 -2.38
CA GLY A 88 17.64 -9.29 -2.90
C GLY A 88 16.70 -8.84 -4.00
N GLN A 89 15.58 -9.54 -4.20
CA GLN A 89 14.46 -9.06 -4.99
C GLN A 89 13.52 -8.24 -4.12
N LYS A 90 12.58 -7.54 -4.75
CA LYS A 90 11.56 -6.73 -4.07
C LYS A 90 10.22 -6.91 -4.76
N ASP A 91 9.16 -6.78 -3.98
CA ASP A 91 7.77 -6.74 -4.45
C ASP A 91 7.38 -7.96 -5.31
N LEU A 92 7.82 -9.17 -4.91
CA LEU A 92 7.49 -10.42 -5.58
C LEU A 92 6.09 -10.90 -5.19
N ILE A 93 5.23 -11.10 -6.21
CA ILE A 93 3.80 -11.47 -6.08
C ILE A 93 2.97 -10.33 -5.45
N PHE A 94 3.35 -9.87 -4.27
CA PHE A 94 2.77 -8.72 -3.56
C PHE A 94 3.88 -7.69 -3.27
N ASN A 95 3.50 -6.44 -3.04
CA ASN A 95 4.46 -5.44 -2.58
C ASN A 95 4.93 -5.81 -1.17
N ASP A 96 6.20 -5.55 -0.85
CA ASP A 96 6.76 -5.87 0.46
C ASP A 96 6.14 -5.01 1.59
N ASP A 97 5.55 -3.87 1.25
CA ASP A 97 4.81 -3.00 2.18
C ASP A 97 3.34 -3.44 2.41
N THR A 98 2.93 -4.61 1.89
CA THR A 98 1.55 -5.09 2.02
C THR A 98 1.28 -5.57 3.45
N GLU A 99 0.38 -4.90 4.16
CA GLU A 99 -0.01 -5.35 5.52
C GLU A 99 -1.05 -6.48 5.51
N SER A 100 -2.00 -6.45 4.57
CA SER A 100 -3.03 -7.47 4.41
C SER A 100 -3.74 -7.36 3.06
N LEU A 101 -4.39 -8.44 2.66
CA LEU A 101 -5.36 -8.51 1.56
C LEU A 101 -6.76 -8.46 2.16
N SER A 102 -7.63 -7.66 1.53
CA SER A 102 -9.05 -7.60 1.85
C SER A 102 -9.88 -8.12 0.68
N LEU A 103 -11.00 -8.79 1.00
CA LEU A 103 -11.95 -9.21 -0.02
C LEU A 103 -12.67 -7.97 -0.55
N ILE A 104 -12.63 -7.78 -1.86
CA ILE A 104 -13.45 -6.77 -2.53
C ILE A 104 -14.88 -7.31 -2.58
N PRO A 105 -15.87 -6.60 -1.99
CA PRO A 105 -17.26 -7.01 -2.06
C PRO A 105 -17.73 -7.11 -3.51
N TRP A 106 -18.47 -8.17 -3.84
CA TRP A 106 -19.12 -8.31 -5.13
C TRP A 106 -20.43 -7.50 -5.10
N GLU A 107 -20.42 -6.29 -5.65
CA GLU A 107 -21.66 -5.59 -6.03
C GLU A 107 -22.18 -6.10 -7.38
#